data_AF-A0A954GLU9-F1
#
_entry.id   AF-A0A954GLU9-F1
#
_cell.length_a   1.000
_cell.length_b   1.000
_cell.length_c   1.000
_cell.angle_alpha   90.00
_cell.angle_beta   90.00
_cell.angle_gamma   90.00
#
_symmetry.space_group_name_H-M   'P 1'
#
loop_
_entity.id
_entity.type
_entity.pdbx_description
1 polymer ?
#
loop_
_entity_poly.entity_id
_entity_poly.type
_entity_poly.pdbx_seq_one_letter_code
_entity_poly.pdbx_strand_id
1 'polypeptide(L)'
;RLNALIRKIRPAGLAVIGIVHSHPGHFRRPSGGDLVFLQKIFANPKNASHGNFLFPIVADGQFFPYVIDTVDVDHFRSADLMIV
;
A
#
# COMPACT_ATOMS: atom_id res chain seq x y z
N ARG A 1 5.13 -1.20 16.51
CA ARG A 1 5.03 -2.67 16.30
C ARG A 1 5.47 -3.09 14.88
N LEU A 2 5.07 -2.38 13.82
CA LEU A 2 5.49 -2.67 12.42
C LEU A 2 7.02 -2.72 12.20
N ASN A 3 7.77 -1.72 12.68
CA ASN A 3 9.24 -1.70 12.52
C ASN A 3 9.94 -2.92 13.17
N ALA A 4 9.38 -3.47 14.24
CA ALA A 4 9.93 -4.66 14.88
C ALA A 4 9.69 -5.91 14.03
N LEU A 5 8.52 -6.01 13.38
CA LEU A 5 8.21 -7.10 12.46
C LEU A 5 9.10 -7.04 11.21
N ILE A 6 9.25 -5.86 10.60
CA ILE A 6 10.10 -5.66 9.43
C ILE A 6 11.55 -6.10 9.71
N ARG A 7 12.08 -5.76 10.89
CA ARG A 7 13.43 -6.20 11.30
C ARG A 7 13.57 -7.71 11.40
N LYS A 8 12.50 -8.45 11.70
CA LYS A 8 12.52 -9.91 11.80
C LYS A 8 12.46 -10.59 10.43
N ILE A 9 11.77 -10.01 9.46
CA ILE A 9 11.60 -10.61 8.12
C ILE A 9 12.73 -10.22 7.15
N ARG A 10 13.39 -9.07 7.36
CA ARG A 10 14.48 -8.59 6.48
C ARG A 10 15.64 -9.59 6.32
N PRO A 11 16.10 -10.31 7.37
CA PRO A 11 17.14 -11.32 7.21
C PRO A 11 16.75 -12.50 6.30
N ALA A 12 15.45 -12.74 6.10
CA ALA A 12 14.96 -13.76 5.18
C ALA A 12 14.92 -13.29 3.71
N GLY A 13 15.46 -12.10 3.41
CA GLY A 13 15.46 -11.53 2.05
C GLY A 13 14.08 -11.03 1.60
N LEU A 14 13.11 -10.94 2.51
CA LEU A 14 11.75 -10.47 2.19
C LEU A 14 11.71 -8.93 2.14
N ALA A 15 11.00 -8.42 1.15
CA ALA A 15 10.71 -7.00 0.97
C ALA A 15 9.23 -6.70 1.25
N VAL A 16 8.96 -5.49 1.76
CA VAL A 16 7.58 -4.99 1.88
C VAL A 16 7.20 -4.35 0.55
N ILE A 17 6.27 -4.98 -0.17
CA ILE A 17 5.78 -4.48 -1.47
C ILE A 17 4.50 -3.65 -1.35
N GLY A 18 3.90 -3.60 -0.16
CA GLY A 18 2.60 -2.96 0.03
C GLY A 18 1.98 -3.16 1.40
N ILE A 19 0.78 -2.58 1.57
CA ILE A 19 -0.07 -2.71 2.76
C ILE A 19 -1.50 -3.04 2.30
N VAL A 20 -2.05 -4.13 2.81
CA VAL A 20 -3.49 -4.41 2.70
C VAL A 20 -4.22 -3.82 3.90
N HIS A 21 -5.38 -3.22 3.66
CA HIS A 21 -6.23 -2.67 4.72
C HIS A 21 -7.71 -2.86 4.38
N SER A 22 -8.56 -2.71 5.38
CA SER A 22 -10.01 -2.87 5.24
C SER A 22 -10.71 -1.53 5.33
N HIS A 23 -11.76 -1.36 4.54
CA HIS A 23 -12.68 -0.25 4.66
C HIS A 23 -14.06 -0.71 5.15
N PRO A 24 -14.84 0.18 5.80
CA PRO A 24 -16.27 -0.03 5.97
C PRO A 24 -16.94 -0.24 4.60
N GLY A 25 -18.13 -0.85 4.62
CA GLY A 25 -18.85 -1.17 3.39
C GLY A 25 -19.09 0.04 2.48
N HIS A 26 -19.10 -0.20 1.17
CA HIS A 26 -19.21 0.81 0.10
C HIS A 26 -17.99 1.74 -0.13
N PHE A 27 -16.98 1.74 0.75
CA PHE A 27 -15.76 2.56 0.57
C PHE A 27 -14.67 1.78 -0.15
N ARG A 28 -14.73 1.76 -1.49
CA ARG A 28 -13.90 0.88 -2.32
C ARG A 28 -12.63 1.51 -2.88
N ARG A 29 -12.38 2.79 -2.60
CA ARG A 29 -11.24 3.56 -3.13
C ARG A 29 -10.41 4.14 -1.99
N PRO A 30 -9.11 4.41 -2.20
CA PRO A 30 -8.29 5.15 -1.26
C PRO A 30 -8.96 6.47 -0.88
N SER A 31 -9.06 6.72 0.42
CA SER A 31 -9.57 7.96 0.98
C SER A 31 -8.46 9.02 1.08
N GLY A 32 -8.83 10.29 1.28
CA GLY A 32 -7.83 11.33 1.55
C GLY A 32 -6.98 11.04 2.80
N GLY A 33 -7.54 10.35 3.80
CA GLY A 33 -6.79 9.92 4.98
C GLY A 33 -5.71 8.89 4.65
N ASP A 34 -5.99 7.98 3.73
CA ASP A 34 -5.02 7.01 3.24
C ASP A 34 -3.88 7.67 2.47
N LEU A 35 -4.20 8.64 1.61
CA LEU A 35 -3.21 9.39 0.85
C LEU A 35 -2.28 10.18 1.79
N VAL A 36 -2.85 10.87 2.79
CA VAL A 36 -2.06 11.59 3.81
C VAL A 36 -1.18 10.63 4.62
N PHE A 37 -1.66 9.43 4.92
CA PHE A 37 -0.87 8.40 5.59
C PHE A 37 0.32 7.93 4.73
N LEU A 38 0.06 7.64 3.45
CA LEU A 38 1.07 7.21 2.49
C LEU A 38 2.11 8.30 2.22
N GLN A 39 1.70 9.55 2.07
CA GLN A 39 2.60 10.71 1.94
C GLN A 39 3.59 10.76 3.13
N LYS A 40 3.12 10.52 4.36
CA LYS A 40 4.00 10.48 5.54
C LYS A 40 4.97 9.29 5.51
N ILE A 41 4.56 8.14 4.98
CA ILE A 41 5.43 6.97 4.84
C ILE A 41 6.52 7.25 3.81
N PHE A 42 6.16 7.77 2.64
CA PHE A 42 7.09 7.99 1.53
C PHE A 42 7.92 9.27 1.68
N ALA A 43 7.54 10.19 2.58
CA ALA A 43 8.41 11.29 2.99
C ALA A 43 9.76 10.83 3.56
N ASN A 44 9.87 9.57 4.00
CA ASN A 44 11.16 8.96 4.31
C ASN A 44 11.82 8.44 3.02
N PRO A 45 13.01 8.95 2.62
CA PRO A 45 13.69 8.52 1.40
C PRO A 45 13.96 7.01 1.32
N LYS A 46 14.05 6.33 2.47
CA LYS A 46 14.24 4.86 2.52
C LYS A 46 13.02 4.08 2.02
N ASN A 47 11.85 4.71 1.95
CA ASN A 47 10.60 4.12 1.51
C ASN A 47 10.17 4.61 0.12
N ALA A 48 10.73 5.73 -0.35
CA ALA A 48 10.37 6.38 -1.61
C ALA A 48 10.99 5.72 -2.87
N SER A 49 11.94 4.80 -2.70
CA SER A 49 12.68 4.19 -3.81
C SER A 49 11.98 3.01 -4.48
N HIS A 50 10.77 2.65 -4.04
CA HIS A 50 10.08 1.44 -4.50
C HIS A 50 9.26 1.65 -5.79
N GLY A 51 9.00 2.89 -6.21
CA GLY A 51 8.32 3.23 -7.47
C GLY A 51 6.83 2.91 -7.42
N ASN A 52 6.47 1.63 -7.30
CA ASN A 52 5.09 1.18 -7.11
C ASN A 52 4.91 0.57 -5.73
N PHE A 53 3.80 0.88 -5.08
CA PHE A 53 3.42 0.32 -3.79
C PHE A 53 2.01 -0.26 -3.84
N LEU A 54 1.84 -1.52 -3.46
CA LEU A 54 0.53 -2.16 -3.42
C LEU A 54 -0.26 -1.63 -2.22
N PHE A 55 -1.47 -1.15 -2.46
CA PHE A 55 -2.33 -0.62 -1.42
C PHE A 55 -3.78 -1.15 -1.54
N PRO A 56 -3.97 -2.48 -1.55
CA PRO A 56 -5.28 -3.07 -1.74
C PRO A 56 -6.23 -2.79 -0.57
N ILE A 57 -7.51 -2.67 -0.92
CA ILE A 57 -8.62 -2.46 0.00
C ILE A 57 -9.49 -3.70 0.02
N VAL A 58 -9.84 -4.18 1.22
CA VAL A 58 -10.89 -5.17 1.41
C VAL A 58 -12.16 -4.46 1.90
N ALA A 59 -13.24 -4.53 1.13
CA ALA A 59 -14.52 -3.93 1.46
C ALA A 59 -15.67 -4.78 0.88
N ASP A 60 -16.80 -4.89 1.59
CA ASP A 60 -17.96 -5.69 1.14
C ASP A 60 -17.61 -7.16 0.78
N GLY A 61 -16.59 -7.75 1.42
CA GLY A 61 -16.09 -9.08 1.07
C GLY A 61 -15.36 -9.17 -0.27
N GLN A 62 -15.08 -8.04 -0.91
CA GLN A 62 -14.36 -7.92 -2.18
C GLN A 62 -12.97 -7.33 -1.98
N PHE A 63 -12.04 -7.69 -2.88
CA PHE A 63 -10.67 -7.19 -2.91
C PHE A 63 -10.52 -6.18 -4.06
N PHE A 64 -10.11 -4.97 -3.71
CA PHE A 64 -9.88 -3.87 -4.65
C PHE A 64 -8.38 -3.57 -4.71
N PRO A 65 -7.67 -4.04 -5.75
CA PRO A 65 -6.24 -3.86 -5.84
C PRO A 65 -5.89 -2.46 -6.32
N TYR A 66 -5.26 -1.66 -5.46
CA TYR A 66 -4.70 -0.38 -5.87
C TYR A 66 -3.18 -0.42 -5.88
N VAL A 67 -2.59 0.33 -6.80
CA VAL A 67 -1.17 0.63 -6.88
C VAL A 67 -0.99 2.13 -6.72
N ILE A 68 -0.07 2.51 -5.85
CA ILE A 68 0.31 3.89 -5.56
C ILE A 68 1.69 4.12 -6.15
N ASP A 69 1.87 5.23 -6.86
CA ASP A 69 3.20 5.72 -7.18
C ASP A 69 3.80 6.38 -5.94
N THR A 70 4.99 5.93 -5.53
CA THR A 70 5.64 6.46 -4.32
C THR A 70 6.08 7.93 -4.47
N VAL A 71 6.19 8.45 -5.70
CA VAL A 71 6.50 9.86 -5.97
C VAL A 71 5.27 10.73 -6.23
N ASP A 72 4.13 10.10 -6.55
CA ASP A 72 2.86 10.78 -6.86
C ASP A 72 1.69 10.02 -6.24
N VAL A 73 1.57 10.14 -4.92
CA VAL A 73 0.59 9.38 -4.11
C VAL A 73 -0.84 9.69 -4.51
N ASP A 74 -1.11 10.91 -4.98
CA ASP A 74 -2.46 11.35 -5.34
C ASP A 74 -2.93 10.71 -6.66
N HIS A 75 -2.00 10.23 -7.50
CA HIS A 75 -2.29 9.44 -8.69
C HIS A 75 -2.15 7.94 -8.43
N PHE A 76 -3.23 7.36 -7.89
CA PHE A 76 -3.35 5.90 -7.75
C PHE A 76 -4.15 5.27 -8.89
N ARG A 77 -3.85 4.01 -9.19
CA ARG A 77 -4.54 3.22 -10.21
C ARG A 77 -5.02 1.89 -9.67
N SER A 78 -6.10 1.35 -10.23
CA SER A 78 -6.43 -0.06 -10.02
C SER A 78 -5.35 -0.94 -10.67
N ALA A 79 -4.94 -1.99 -9.97
CA ALA A 79 -4.11 -3.01 -10.57
C ALA A 79 -5.03 -3.94 -11.37
N ASP A 80 -4.74 -4.13 -12.66
CA ASP A 80 -5.30 -5.26 -13.39
C ASP A 80 -4.59 -6.51 -12.86
N LEU A 81 -5.23 -7.17 -11.91
CA LEU A 81 -4.67 -8.34 -11.24
C LEU A 81 -4.67 -9.51 -12.22
N MET A 82 -3.63 -9.66 -13.03
CA MET A 82 -3.33 -10.96 -13.63
C MET A 82 -2.75 -11.85 -12.54
N ILE A 83 -3.59 -12.72 -11.98
CA ILE A 83 -3.12 -13.88 -11.22
C ILE A 83 -2.43 -14.79 -12.23
N VAL A 84 -1.09 -14.78 -12.24
CA VAL A 84 -0.27 -15.71 -13.03
C VAL A 84 0.01 -16.97 -12.21
#